data_AF-A0A929CHC8-F1
#
_entry.id   AF-A0A929CHC8-F1
#
_cell.length_a   1.000
_cell.length_b   1.000
_cell.length_c   1.000
_cell.angle_alpha   90.00
_cell.angle_beta   90.00
_cell.angle_gamma   90.00
#
_symmetry.space_group_name_H-M   'P 1'
#
loop_
_entity.id
_entity.type
_entity.pdbx_description
1 polymer ?
#
loop_
_entity_poly.entity_id
_entity_poly.type
_entity_poly.pdbx_seq_one_letter_code
_entity_poly.pdbx_strand_id
1 'polypeptide(L)'
;EFDTNVSDWEAEIPEVLSTLELKDATINIGESETLIPNLIPSNAGVTYEWVSSDVNIATVANGVVTANATTEGTATITVTAKDGVTSLATATCEVTVTEDDNAIIHFQDDVFREVLLNKYHGIDVSGDNEISKSEAKDYTGEINVDGVGITSLDGIQYFTNITTISCNKNNINGSLDFSNNTLLENISCFTNNLSSINVSNNIKLINFVCANNILESINIEGNPDLDTFICAQNRLKTLDVSFNLKLTNLNCNVNPQLNEINLNSNDELLGLECSGTNISVLDLSGNLKLTDLGIGNTPIENIDLAYNVKLKHLSCTESEIGELNLESNLLLANLECSGTRIRSLNLKNNVALIVLKCSNCDGLRDSGPSETAEKLDLRRNDKLQEFECIGLPGISEILVWPAFEENDSVYQKDAGTSFVK
;
A
#
# COMPACT_ATOMS: atom_id res chain seq x y z
N GLU A 1 41.84 -51.82 -78.55
CA GLU A 1 42.31 -51.25 -77.28
C GLU A 1 41.08 -50.99 -76.44
N PHE A 2 40.98 -51.66 -75.28
CA PHE A 2 39.95 -51.39 -74.29
C PHE A 2 40.44 -50.23 -73.43
N ASP A 3 39.68 -49.13 -73.38
CA ASP A 3 39.96 -48.01 -72.49
C ASP A 3 39.23 -48.25 -71.16
N THR A 4 40.02 -48.40 -70.10
CA THR A 4 39.60 -48.60 -68.71
C THR A 4 39.56 -47.25 -68.02
N ASN A 5 38.37 -46.68 -67.87
CA ASN A 5 38.10 -45.64 -66.89
C ASN A 5 36.72 -45.89 -66.27
N VAL A 6 36.69 -46.83 -65.32
CA VAL A 6 35.65 -46.87 -64.30
C VAL A 6 36.18 -46.04 -63.14
N SER A 7 35.64 -44.84 -62.99
CA SER A 7 35.84 -44.03 -61.79
C SER A 7 35.25 -44.78 -60.60
N ASP A 8 36.09 -45.09 -59.61
CA ASP A 8 35.66 -45.59 -58.31
C ASP A 8 34.67 -44.60 -57.67
N TRP A 9 33.39 -44.95 -57.70
CA TRP A 9 32.42 -44.42 -56.75
C TRP A 9 32.40 -45.38 -55.56
N GLU A 10 33.34 -45.20 -54.63
CA GLU A 10 33.15 -45.69 -53.28
C GLU A 10 31.99 -44.92 -52.67
N ALA A 11 30.80 -45.51 -52.70
CA ALA A 11 29.72 -45.08 -51.81
C ALA A 11 30.25 -45.30 -50.38
N GLU A 12 30.47 -44.21 -49.63
CA GLU A 12 30.79 -44.29 -48.21
C GLU A 12 29.76 -45.21 -47.53
N ILE A 13 30.23 -46.32 -46.96
CA ILE A 13 29.39 -47.20 -46.17
C ILE A 13 29.07 -46.43 -44.87
N PRO A 14 27.80 -46.19 -44.53
CA PRO A 14 27.44 -45.51 -43.29
C PRO A 14 28.04 -46.28 -42.09
N GLU A 15 28.90 -45.62 -41.32
CA GLU A 15 29.51 -46.22 -40.14
C GLU A 15 28.51 -46.31 -38.97
N VAL A 16 28.77 -47.26 -38.05
CA VAL A 16 27.91 -47.51 -36.88
C VAL A 16 28.00 -46.33 -35.90
N LEU A 17 26.85 -45.80 -35.49
CA LEU A 17 26.74 -44.71 -34.53
C LEU A 17 27.46 -45.03 -33.21
N SER A 18 28.36 -44.14 -32.77
CA SER A 18 29.09 -44.28 -31.51
C SER A 18 28.58 -43.35 -30.40
N THR A 19 28.26 -42.08 -30.73
CA THR A 19 27.77 -41.10 -29.75
C THR A 19 26.71 -40.18 -30.34
N LEU A 20 25.75 -39.78 -29.50
CA LEU A 20 24.74 -38.77 -29.79
C LEU A 20 24.69 -37.79 -28.62
N GLU A 21 24.87 -36.50 -28.89
CA GLU A 21 24.82 -35.44 -27.89
C GLU A 21 23.87 -34.32 -28.33
N LEU A 22 23.27 -33.65 -27.34
CA LEU A 22 22.38 -32.51 -27.53
C LEU A 22 22.71 -31.46 -26.49
N LYS A 23 22.68 -30.18 -26.87
CA LYS A 23 22.97 -29.06 -25.96
C LYS A 23 21.67 -28.47 -25.43
N ASP A 24 21.73 -28.02 -24.18
CA ASP A 24 20.66 -27.24 -23.56
C ASP A 24 20.44 -25.93 -24.31
N ALA A 25 19.21 -25.42 -24.25
CA ALA A 25 18.78 -24.24 -24.96
C ALA A 25 17.90 -23.34 -24.08
N THR A 26 17.95 -22.04 -24.34
CA THR A 26 17.08 -21.04 -23.72
C THR A 26 16.34 -20.32 -24.82
N ILE A 27 15.01 -20.37 -24.78
CA ILE A 27 14.13 -19.86 -25.86
C ILE A 27 13.14 -18.87 -25.24
N ASN A 28 12.96 -17.70 -25.84
CA ASN A 28 11.94 -16.77 -25.36
C ASN A 28 10.52 -17.28 -25.70
N ILE A 29 9.55 -16.92 -24.87
CA ILE A 29 8.13 -17.25 -25.09
C ILE A 29 7.71 -16.88 -26.52
N GLY A 30 7.09 -17.84 -27.23
CA GLY A 30 6.61 -17.66 -28.60
C GLY A 30 7.69 -17.79 -29.69
N GLU A 31 8.96 -17.92 -29.32
CA GLU A 31 10.06 -18.14 -30.27
C GLU A 31 10.30 -19.62 -30.55
N SER A 32 11.22 -19.89 -31.48
CA SER A 32 11.62 -21.25 -31.83
C SER A 32 13.11 -21.32 -32.13
N GLU A 33 13.71 -22.45 -31.77
CA GLU A 33 15.12 -22.74 -32.02
C GLU A 33 15.27 -24.11 -32.68
N THR A 34 16.28 -24.28 -33.54
CA THR A 34 16.58 -25.59 -34.13
C THR A 34 17.70 -26.26 -33.35
N LEU A 35 17.38 -27.38 -32.71
CA LEU A 35 18.34 -28.26 -32.07
C LEU A 35 19.03 -29.14 -33.11
N ILE A 36 20.36 -29.14 -33.07
CA ILE A 36 21.21 -29.92 -33.98
C ILE A 36 21.90 -31.02 -33.17
N PRO A 37 21.49 -32.29 -33.30
CA PRO A 37 22.18 -33.40 -32.63
C PRO A 37 23.62 -33.55 -33.15
N ASN A 38 24.57 -33.68 -32.23
CA ASN A 38 25.96 -33.98 -32.56
C ASN A 38 26.14 -35.49 -32.62
N LEU A 39 26.43 -36.00 -33.82
CA LEU A 39 26.48 -37.43 -34.13
C LEU A 39 27.89 -37.82 -34.58
N ILE A 40 28.47 -38.84 -33.95
CA ILE A 40 29.81 -39.35 -34.30
C ILE A 40 29.72 -40.83 -34.65
N PRO A 41 30.13 -41.27 -35.86
CA PRO A 41 30.62 -40.45 -36.99
C PRO A 41 29.47 -39.73 -37.73
N SER A 42 29.74 -38.56 -38.32
CA SER A 42 28.74 -37.64 -38.88
C SER A 42 27.97 -38.16 -40.11
N ASN A 43 28.40 -39.28 -40.70
CA ASN A 43 27.81 -39.91 -41.89
C ASN A 43 26.96 -41.15 -41.55
N ALA A 44 26.60 -41.41 -40.29
CA ALA A 44 25.66 -42.47 -39.97
C ALA A 44 24.27 -42.08 -40.53
N GLY A 45 23.75 -42.87 -41.47
CA GLY A 45 22.47 -42.63 -42.15
C GLY A 45 21.27 -42.87 -41.25
N VAL A 46 21.08 -42.02 -40.23
CA VAL A 46 20.04 -42.16 -39.22
C VAL A 46 18.87 -41.20 -39.45
N THR A 47 17.70 -41.57 -38.93
CA THR A 47 16.54 -40.68 -38.77
C THR A 47 16.36 -40.32 -37.30
N TYR A 48 15.76 -39.17 -37.03
CA TYR A 48 15.55 -38.68 -35.67
C TYR A 48 14.07 -38.71 -35.28
N GLU A 49 13.80 -39.23 -34.09
CA GLU A 49 12.51 -39.09 -33.42
C GLU A 49 12.66 -38.17 -32.22
N TRP A 50 11.77 -37.19 -32.10
CA TRP A 50 11.82 -36.14 -31.10
C TRP A 50 10.63 -36.20 -30.16
N VAL A 51 10.86 -36.04 -28.87
CA VAL A 51 9.83 -36.03 -27.83
C VAL A 51 10.11 -34.91 -26.84
N SER A 52 9.07 -34.17 -26.46
CA SER A 52 9.12 -33.22 -25.34
C SER A 52 8.49 -33.84 -24.10
N SER A 53 9.08 -33.60 -22.93
CA SER A 53 8.50 -34.01 -21.64
C SER A 53 7.26 -33.19 -21.26
N ASP A 54 7.16 -31.95 -21.71
CA ASP A 54 6.00 -31.07 -21.49
C ASP A 54 5.74 -30.18 -22.72
N VAL A 55 4.73 -30.58 -23.49
CA VAL A 55 4.32 -29.88 -24.72
C VAL A 55 3.66 -28.53 -24.46
N ASN A 56 3.20 -28.25 -23.23
CA ASN A 56 2.67 -26.94 -22.87
C ASN A 56 3.80 -25.92 -22.69
N ILE A 57 5.01 -26.38 -22.32
CA ILE A 57 6.18 -25.53 -22.22
C ILE A 57 6.86 -25.41 -23.58
N ALA A 58 7.24 -26.54 -24.19
CA ALA A 58 7.91 -26.57 -25.47
C ALA A 58 7.48 -27.78 -26.32
N THR A 59 7.11 -27.54 -27.57
CA THR A 59 6.91 -28.62 -28.57
C THR A 59 8.15 -28.79 -29.41
N VAL A 60 8.39 -30.00 -29.93
CA VAL A 60 9.50 -30.27 -30.85
C VAL A 60 9.00 -31.02 -32.08
N ALA A 61 9.38 -30.54 -33.27
CA ALA A 61 9.09 -31.19 -34.53
C ALA A 61 10.30 -31.08 -35.47
N ASN A 62 10.82 -32.22 -35.92
CA ASN A 62 11.99 -32.29 -36.82
C ASN A 62 13.20 -31.47 -36.31
N GLY A 63 13.44 -31.48 -35.00
CA GLY A 63 14.51 -30.73 -34.36
C GLY A 63 14.21 -29.24 -34.11
N VAL A 64 13.11 -28.70 -34.63
CA VAL A 64 12.65 -27.35 -34.29
C VAL A 64 11.85 -27.41 -33.00
N VAL A 65 12.35 -26.75 -31.96
CA VAL A 65 11.66 -26.58 -30.69
C VAL A 65 10.95 -25.23 -30.70
N THR A 66 9.67 -25.21 -30.35
CA THR A 66 8.84 -24.00 -30.24
C THR A 66 8.37 -23.84 -28.81
N ALA A 67 8.60 -22.66 -28.24
CA ALA A 67 8.14 -22.29 -26.91
C ALA A 67 6.64 -21.97 -26.94
N ASN A 68 5.83 -22.88 -26.39
CA ASN A 68 4.37 -22.72 -26.30
C ASN A 68 3.90 -22.17 -24.94
N ALA A 69 4.83 -22.05 -23.99
CA ALA A 69 4.52 -21.59 -22.64
C ALA A 69 3.97 -20.15 -22.66
N THR A 70 3.03 -19.85 -21.78
CA THR A 70 2.59 -18.47 -21.50
C THR A 70 3.30 -17.86 -20.29
N THR A 71 4.14 -18.65 -19.61
CA THR A 71 4.95 -18.29 -18.45
C THR A 71 6.29 -19.03 -18.55
N GLU A 72 7.28 -18.61 -17.78
CA GLU A 72 8.57 -19.32 -17.71
C GLU A 72 8.39 -20.78 -17.29
N GLY A 73 9.27 -21.65 -17.80
CA GLY A 73 9.25 -23.07 -17.46
C GLY A 73 10.30 -23.87 -18.21
N THR A 74 10.46 -25.13 -17.83
CA THR A 74 11.49 -26.02 -18.39
C THR A 74 10.86 -27.30 -18.95
N ALA A 75 11.31 -27.72 -20.12
CA ALA A 75 10.97 -29.01 -20.71
C ALA A 75 12.23 -29.76 -21.15
N THR A 76 12.26 -31.07 -20.96
CA THR A 76 13.32 -31.92 -21.49
C THR A 76 12.97 -32.37 -22.90
N ILE A 77 13.84 -32.07 -23.86
CA ILE A 77 13.73 -32.57 -25.23
C ILE A 77 14.61 -33.81 -25.39
N THR A 78 14.01 -34.90 -25.84
CA THR A 78 14.68 -36.16 -26.13
C THR A 78 14.74 -36.39 -27.63
N VAL A 79 15.93 -36.67 -28.15
CA VAL A 79 16.15 -37.11 -29.53
C VAL A 79 16.62 -38.57 -29.54
N THR A 80 15.99 -39.38 -30.37
CA THR A 80 16.35 -40.78 -30.60
C THR A 80 16.81 -40.96 -32.04
N ALA A 81 18.07 -41.37 -32.25
CA ALA A 81 18.58 -41.74 -33.57
C ALA A 81 18.16 -43.18 -33.91
N LYS A 82 17.62 -43.39 -35.12
CA LYS A 82 17.12 -44.69 -35.61
C LYS A 82 17.70 -45.03 -36.99
N ASP A 83 17.87 -46.31 -37.29
CA ASP A 83 18.18 -46.82 -38.65
C ASP A 83 16.93 -47.08 -39.50
N GLY A 84 15.82 -46.42 -39.17
CA GLY A 84 14.50 -46.65 -39.77
C GLY A 84 13.67 -47.73 -39.06
N VAL A 85 14.26 -48.59 -38.21
CA VAL A 85 13.51 -49.61 -37.45
C VAL A 85 13.90 -49.66 -35.98
N THR A 86 15.18 -49.59 -35.65
CA THR A 86 15.71 -49.75 -34.29
C THR A 86 16.27 -48.45 -33.73
N SER A 87 16.12 -48.24 -32.42
CA SER A 87 16.75 -47.12 -31.70
C SER A 87 18.22 -47.42 -31.48
N LEU A 88 19.10 -46.57 -32.01
CA LEU A 88 20.56 -46.72 -31.95
C LEU A 88 21.15 -45.96 -30.76
N ALA A 89 20.69 -44.74 -30.51
CA ALA A 89 21.12 -43.90 -29.39
C ALA A 89 20.06 -42.86 -29.04
N THR A 90 20.11 -42.37 -27.80
CA THR A 90 19.24 -41.29 -27.30
C THR A 90 20.09 -40.21 -26.65
N ALA A 91 19.74 -38.95 -26.90
CA ALA A 91 20.28 -37.80 -26.19
C ALA A 91 19.14 -36.93 -25.68
N THR A 92 19.40 -36.20 -24.60
CA THR A 92 18.44 -35.28 -23.99
C THR A 92 19.09 -33.94 -23.78
N CYS A 93 18.31 -32.87 -23.89
CA CYS A 93 18.70 -31.56 -23.39
C CYS A 93 17.54 -30.91 -22.64
N GLU A 94 17.88 -29.97 -21.77
CA GLU A 94 16.93 -29.09 -21.11
C GLU A 94 16.69 -27.86 -21.98
N VAL A 95 15.41 -27.58 -22.24
CA VAL A 95 14.96 -26.35 -22.88
C VAL A 95 14.28 -25.50 -21.82
N THR A 96 14.87 -24.35 -21.53
CA THR A 96 14.31 -23.35 -20.63
C THR A 96 13.58 -22.31 -21.46
N VAL A 97 12.28 -22.12 -21.21
CA VAL A 97 11.47 -21.06 -21.80
C VAL A 97 11.46 -19.87 -20.84
N THR A 98 11.89 -18.71 -21.31
CA THR A 98 12.00 -17.46 -20.52
C THR A 98 11.16 -16.33 -21.11
N GLU A 99 10.85 -15.31 -20.32
CA GLU A 99 10.39 -14.05 -20.89
C GLU A 99 11.54 -13.31 -21.59
N ASP A 100 11.22 -12.56 -22.65
CA ASP A 100 12.18 -11.63 -23.25
C ASP A 100 12.31 -10.39 -22.34
N ASP A 101 13.32 -10.41 -21.46
CA ASP A 101 13.68 -9.29 -20.58
C ASP A 101 14.10 -8.05 -21.38
N ASN A 102 14.48 -8.15 -22.66
CA ASN A 102 14.80 -6.98 -23.49
C ASN A 102 13.57 -6.40 -24.20
N ALA A 103 12.39 -7.00 -24.05
CA ALA A 103 11.17 -6.49 -24.66
C ALA A 103 10.86 -5.08 -24.16
N ILE A 104 10.52 -4.18 -25.08
CA ILE A 104 10.12 -2.81 -24.75
C ILE A 104 8.75 -2.81 -24.07
N ILE A 105 8.64 -2.09 -22.97
CA ILE A 105 7.39 -1.92 -22.22
C ILE A 105 6.49 -0.96 -23.00
N HIS A 106 5.25 -1.39 -23.26
CA HIS A 106 4.21 -0.53 -23.80
C HIS A 106 3.41 0.12 -22.66
N PHE A 107 3.65 1.40 -22.42
CA PHE A 107 2.91 2.19 -21.43
C PHE A 107 1.60 2.70 -22.02
N GLN A 108 0.48 2.59 -21.30
CA GLN A 108 -0.79 3.20 -21.75
C GLN A 108 -0.81 4.73 -21.66
N ASP A 109 0.10 5.32 -20.88
CA ASP A 109 0.18 6.76 -20.65
C ASP A 109 1.54 7.30 -21.08
N ASP A 110 1.54 8.06 -22.18
CA ASP A 110 2.76 8.65 -22.75
C ASP A 110 3.42 9.64 -21.78
N VAL A 111 2.64 10.35 -20.97
CA VAL A 111 3.18 11.29 -19.97
C VAL A 111 3.93 10.51 -18.89
N PHE A 112 3.41 9.35 -18.47
CA PHE A 112 4.10 8.49 -17.51
C PHE A 112 5.44 8.01 -18.08
N ARG A 113 5.44 7.46 -19.30
CA ARG A 113 6.65 7.04 -20.02
C ARG A 113 7.67 8.19 -20.15
N GLU A 114 7.23 9.37 -20.60
CA GLU A 114 8.09 10.54 -20.75
C GLU A 114 8.69 11.00 -19.42
N VAL A 115 7.93 10.97 -18.33
CA VAL A 115 8.47 11.31 -17.01
C VAL A 115 9.52 10.30 -16.56
N LEU A 116 9.29 9.00 -16.78
CA LEU A 116 10.28 7.97 -16.46
C LEU A 116 11.61 8.20 -17.20
N LEU A 117 11.55 8.43 -18.52
CA LEU A 117 12.73 8.69 -19.36
C LEU A 117 13.47 9.98 -18.95
N ASN A 118 12.74 11.07 -18.72
CA ASN A 118 13.34 12.39 -18.54
C ASN A 118 13.80 12.67 -17.11
N LYS A 119 13.11 12.11 -16.10
CA LYS A 119 13.41 12.39 -14.68
C LYS A 119 14.42 11.41 -14.11
N TYR A 120 14.51 10.19 -14.66
CA TYR A 120 15.30 9.10 -14.10
C TYR A 120 16.31 8.57 -15.12
N HIS A 121 17.50 9.18 -15.14
CA HIS A 121 18.62 8.76 -16.00
C HIS A 121 19.12 7.33 -15.74
N GLY A 122 18.65 6.66 -14.68
CA GLY A 122 18.97 5.26 -14.38
C GLY A 122 17.96 4.25 -14.93
N ILE A 123 16.90 4.71 -15.60
CA ILE A 123 15.90 3.82 -16.22
C ILE A 123 16.31 3.49 -17.65
N ASP A 124 16.45 4.49 -18.53
CA ASP A 124 16.95 4.29 -19.91
C ASP A 124 18.48 4.21 -19.91
N VAL A 125 19.01 3.04 -19.56
CA VAL A 125 20.45 2.78 -19.49
C VAL A 125 21.05 2.61 -20.88
N SER A 126 20.27 2.06 -21.81
CA SER A 126 20.67 1.84 -23.20
C SER A 126 20.79 3.15 -23.99
N GLY A 127 20.03 4.19 -23.61
CA GLY A 127 20.00 5.51 -24.23
C GLY A 127 19.24 5.52 -25.56
N ASP A 128 18.34 4.56 -25.78
CA ASP A 128 17.57 4.44 -27.02
C ASP A 128 16.22 5.19 -26.97
N ASN A 129 15.91 5.84 -25.83
CA ASN A 129 14.65 6.52 -25.51
C ASN A 129 13.45 5.58 -25.41
N GLU A 130 13.66 4.28 -25.23
CA GLU A 130 12.65 3.30 -24.83
C GLU A 130 12.95 2.78 -23.43
N ILE A 131 12.03 2.00 -22.86
CA ILE A 131 12.24 1.32 -21.58
C ILE A 131 11.97 -0.17 -21.78
N SER A 132 13.00 -0.98 -21.72
CA SER A 132 12.90 -2.44 -21.71
C SER A 132 12.48 -2.98 -20.34
N LYS A 133 11.98 -4.23 -20.30
CA LYS A 133 11.67 -4.91 -19.03
C LYS A 133 12.92 -5.03 -18.13
N SER A 134 14.09 -5.30 -18.71
CA SER A 134 15.37 -5.41 -17.99
C SER A 134 15.74 -4.09 -17.34
N GLU A 135 15.63 -2.98 -18.08
CA GLU A 135 15.87 -1.63 -17.55
C GLU A 135 14.94 -1.29 -16.38
N ALA A 136 13.64 -1.55 -16.52
CA ALA A 136 12.68 -1.34 -15.44
C ALA A 136 12.98 -2.21 -14.21
N LYS A 137 13.34 -3.47 -14.43
CA LYS A 137 13.70 -4.44 -13.38
C LYS A 137 14.98 -4.05 -12.66
N ASP A 138 15.99 -3.56 -13.36
CA ASP A 138 17.27 -3.15 -12.79
C ASP A 138 17.18 -1.81 -12.04
N TYR A 139 16.18 -0.97 -12.35
CA TYR A 139 15.96 0.26 -11.64
C TYR A 139 15.55 0.01 -10.17
N THR A 140 16.22 0.71 -9.26
CA THR A 140 15.99 0.61 -7.81
C THR A 140 15.70 1.99 -7.21
N GLY A 141 15.06 2.00 -6.04
CA GLY A 141 14.80 3.24 -5.28
C GLY A 141 13.40 3.79 -5.50
N GLU A 142 13.29 5.10 -5.69
CA GLU A 142 12.01 5.84 -5.71
C GLU A 142 11.56 6.19 -7.14
N ILE A 143 10.27 6.00 -7.42
CA ILE A 143 9.57 6.63 -8.53
C ILE A 143 8.56 7.61 -7.94
N ASN A 144 8.61 8.85 -8.41
CA ASN A 144 7.77 9.95 -7.99
C ASN A 144 7.27 10.68 -9.22
N VAL A 145 5.98 10.55 -9.45
CA VAL A 145 5.24 11.13 -10.57
C VAL A 145 4.08 11.96 -10.03
N ASP A 146 4.31 12.71 -8.96
CA ASP A 146 3.29 13.56 -8.34
C ASP A 146 2.91 14.74 -9.24
N GLY A 147 1.60 14.94 -9.45
CA GLY A 147 1.07 16.15 -10.09
C GLY A 147 1.46 16.36 -11.55
N VAL A 148 1.93 15.32 -12.24
CA VAL A 148 2.35 15.41 -13.65
C VAL A 148 1.19 15.24 -14.63
N GLY A 149 0.00 14.89 -14.14
CA GLY A 149 -1.22 14.78 -14.93
C GLY A 149 -1.44 13.41 -15.59
N ILE A 150 -0.78 12.36 -15.10
CA ILE A 150 -0.96 10.99 -15.61
C ILE A 150 -2.36 10.45 -15.31
N THR A 151 -2.79 9.52 -16.14
CA THR A 151 -4.08 8.81 -16.12
C THR A 151 -3.92 7.31 -15.92
N SER A 152 -2.72 6.76 -16.10
CA SER A 152 -2.38 5.35 -15.86
C SER A 152 -0.95 5.20 -15.34
N LEU A 153 -0.73 4.14 -14.54
CA LEU A 153 0.61 3.66 -14.17
C LEU A 153 0.94 2.32 -14.85
N ASP A 154 0.20 1.93 -15.89
CA ASP A 154 0.55 0.72 -16.65
C ASP A 154 2.02 0.75 -17.08
N GLY A 155 2.71 -0.37 -16.88
CA GLY A 155 4.16 -0.49 -17.00
C GLY A 155 4.88 -0.51 -15.64
N ILE A 156 4.25 -0.01 -14.56
CA ILE A 156 4.85 -0.01 -13.21
C ILE A 156 5.15 -1.43 -12.70
N GLN A 157 4.38 -2.44 -13.15
CA GLN A 157 4.54 -3.83 -12.75
C GLN A 157 5.90 -4.44 -13.10
N TYR A 158 6.66 -3.83 -14.02
CA TYR A 158 8.00 -4.28 -14.41
C TYR A 158 9.11 -3.69 -13.51
N PHE A 159 8.81 -2.63 -12.75
CA PHE A 159 9.73 -1.99 -11.81
C PHE A 159 9.77 -2.76 -10.48
N THR A 160 10.20 -4.01 -10.53
CA THR A 160 10.08 -4.95 -9.39
C THR A 160 11.00 -4.64 -8.21
N ASN A 161 12.06 -3.86 -8.42
CA ASN A 161 13.07 -3.54 -7.40
C ASN A 161 12.95 -2.12 -6.79
N ILE A 162 11.87 -1.39 -7.09
CA ILE A 162 11.61 -0.10 -6.43
C ILE A 162 11.14 -0.31 -5.00
N THR A 163 11.50 0.62 -4.12
CA THR A 163 11.11 0.60 -2.70
C THR A 163 10.11 1.70 -2.37
N THR A 164 9.94 2.69 -3.24
CA THR A 164 8.97 3.79 -3.05
C THR A 164 8.30 4.18 -4.35
N ILE A 165 6.98 4.33 -4.31
CA ILE A 165 6.18 4.89 -5.41
C ILE A 165 5.30 6.02 -4.87
N SER A 166 5.37 7.18 -5.53
CA SER A 166 4.51 8.33 -5.28
C SER A 166 3.86 8.78 -6.59
N CYS A 167 2.52 8.75 -6.66
CA CYS A 167 1.73 9.15 -7.82
C CYS A 167 0.56 10.07 -7.43
N ASN A 168 0.82 10.96 -6.47
CA ASN A 168 -0.20 11.81 -5.88
C ASN A 168 -0.71 12.87 -6.84
N LYS A 169 -1.94 13.35 -6.62
CA LYS A 169 -2.53 14.50 -7.33
C LYS A 169 -2.53 14.32 -8.85
N ASN A 170 -2.88 13.13 -9.32
CA ASN A 170 -3.01 12.80 -10.73
C ASN A 170 -4.48 12.51 -11.09
N ASN A 171 -4.70 12.06 -12.32
CA ASN A 171 -6.03 11.70 -12.84
C ASN A 171 -6.18 10.19 -13.03
N ILE A 172 -5.42 9.38 -12.28
CA ILE A 172 -5.47 7.93 -12.39
C ILE A 172 -6.86 7.44 -11.98
N ASN A 173 -7.47 6.64 -12.84
CA ASN A 173 -8.82 6.11 -12.62
C ASN A 173 -8.82 4.59 -12.61
N GLY A 174 -9.79 3.99 -11.92
CA GLY A 174 -9.94 2.54 -11.87
C GLY A 174 -9.05 1.90 -10.79
N SER A 175 -8.26 0.89 -11.18
CA SER A 175 -7.48 0.06 -10.28
C SER A 175 -5.98 0.32 -10.41
N LEU A 176 -5.26 0.30 -9.29
CA LEU A 176 -3.80 0.15 -9.29
C LEU A 176 -3.41 -1.21 -8.72
N ASP A 177 -2.43 -1.85 -9.35
CA ASP A 177 -1.90 -3.13 -8.89
C ASP A 177 -0.40 -3.03 -8.65
N PHE A 178 0.02 -3.22 -7.39
CA PHE A 178 1.41 -3.20 -6.96
C PHE A 178 1.92 -4.59 -6.57
N SER A 179 1.18 -5.66 -6.91
CA SER A 179 1.49 -7.03 -6.49
C SER A 179 2.82 -7.59 -7.02
N ASN A 180 3.35 -7.02 -8.11
CA ASN A 180 4.67 -7.35 -8.64
C ASN A 180 5.80 -6.52 -8.03
N ASN A 181 5.50 -5.36 -7.43
CA ASN A 181 6.47 -4.45 -6.81
C ASN A 181 6.76 -4.87 -5.35
N THR A 182 7.16 -6.13 -5.15
CA THR A 182 7.20 -6.81 -3.84
C THR A 182 8.17 -6.18 -2.82
N LEU A 183 9.09 -5.32 -3.27
CA LEU A 183 10.03 -4.58 -2.43
C LEU A 183 9.54 -3.20 -1.96
N LEU A 184 8.32 -2.79 -2.33
CA LEU A 184 7.75 -1.52 -1.89
C LEU A 184 7.62 -1.45 -0.37
N GLU A 185 8.22 -0.39 0.19
CA GLU A 185 8.13 0.02 1.60
C GLU A 185 7.21 1.23 1.76
N ASN A 186 7.08 2.07 0.72
CA ASN A 186 6.27 3.29 0.76
C ASN A 186 5.42 3.42 -0.51
N ILE A 187 4.10 3.53 -0.33
CA ILE A 187 3.15 3.79 -1.41
C ILE A 187 2.35 5.04 -1.08
N SER A 188 2.36 6.02 -1.99
CA SER A 188 1.51 7.20 -1.92
C SER A 188 0.79 7.42 -3.23
N CYS A 189 -0.54 7.39 -3.22
CA CYS A 189 -1.40 7.58 -4.38
C CYS A 189 -2.59 8.50 -4.08
N PHE A 190 -2.41 9.46 -3.17
CA PHE A 190 -3.50 10.31 -2.68
C PHE A 190 -3.96 11.32 -3.75
N THR A 191 -5.25 11.69 -3.71
CA THR A 191 -5.88 12.58 -4.72
C THR A 191 -5.77 12.01 -6.13
N ASN A 192 -6.53 10.94 -6.37
CA ASN A 192 -6.78 10.32 -7.67
C ASN A 192 -8.26 9.89 -7.73
N ASN A 193 -8.64 9.08 -8.72
CA ASN A 193 -9.99 8.53 -8.88
C ASN A 193 -9.99 6.99 -8.77
N LEU A 194 -9.23 6.45 -7.82
CA LEU A 194 -9.05 5.00 -7.67
C LEU A 194 -10.25 4.35 -6.98
N SER A 195 -10.75 3.27 -7.57
CA SER A 195 -11.81 2.41 -7.01
C SER A 195 -11.26 1.15 -6.33
N SER A 196 -10.03 0.75 -6.65
CA SER A 196 -9.34 -0.36 -5.99
C SER A 196 -7.82 -0.20 -6.04
N ILE A 197 -7.13 -0.77 -5.06
CA ILE A 197 -5.67 -0.85 -5.01
C ILE A 197 -5.32 -2.24 -4.51
N ASN A 198 -4.47 -2.95 -5.24
CA ASN A 198 -3.93 -4.24 -4.81
C ASN A 198 -2.53 -4.07 -4.21
N VAL A 199 -2.42 -4.35 -2.91
CA VAL A 199 -1.15 -4.35 -2.17
C VAL A 199 -0.83 -5.70 -1.50
N SER A 200 -1.48 -6.79 -1.95
CA SER A 200 -1.48 -8.08 -1.24
C SER A 200 -0.10 -8.71 -1.08
N ASN A 201 0.83 -8.41 -1.98
CA ASN A 201 2.17 -8.99 -2.00
C ASN A 201 3.25 -8.03 -1.48
N ASN A 202 2.88 -6.80 -1.08
CA ASN A 202 3.83 -5.80 -0.58
C ASN A 202 4.09 -6.04 0.91
N ILE A 203 4.68 -7.19 1.25
CA ILE A 203 4.90 -7.64 2.64
C ILE A 203 5.83 -6.71 3.43
N LYS A 204 6.62 -5.89 2.74
CA LYS A 204 7.54 -4.90 3.30
C LYS A 204 6.93 -3.50 3.45
N LEU A 205 5.65 -3.33 3.13
CA LEU A 205 5.01 -2.01 3.14
C LEU A 205 4.94 -1.46 4.57
N ILE A 206 5.57 -0.30 4.78
CA ILE A 206 5.65 0.43 6.06
C ILE A 206 4.68 1.61 6.05
N ASN A 207 4.66 2.38 4.96
CA ASN A 207 3.82 3.58 4.82
C ASN A 207 2.88 3.44 3.63
N PHE A 208 1.58 3.56 3.87
CA PHE A 208 0.57 3.52 2.81
C PHE A 208 -0.39 4.71 2.90
N VAL A 209 -0.40 5.53 1.86
CA VAL A 209 -1.25 6.72 1.74
C VAL A 209 -2.11 6.62 0.49
N CYS A 210 -3.41 6.39 0.66
CA CYS A 210 -4.39 6.28 -0.42
C CYS A 210 -5.57 7.25 -0.25
N ALA A 211 -5.36 8.34 0.49
CA ALA A 211 -6.39 9.32 0.81
C ALA A 211 -6.98 10.03 -0.42
N ASN A 212 -8.20 10.53 -0.29
CA ASN A 212 -8.90 11.29 -1.35
C ASN A 212 -8.98 10.49 -2.66
N ASN A 213 -9.65 9.35 -2.60
CA ASN A 213 -9.98 8.46 -3.72
C ASN A 213 -11.46 8.05 -3.58
N ILE A 214 -11.90 7.01 -4.31
CA ILE A 214 -13.27 6.50 -4.27
C ILE A 214 -13.32 5.03 -3.81
N LEU A 215 -12.38 4.62 -2.96
CA LEU A 215 -12.29 3.24 -2.45
C LEU A 215 -13.50 2.91 -1.57
N GLU A 216 -14.20 1.82 -1.89
CA GLU A 216 -15.27 1.28 -1.03
C GLU A 216 -14.76 0.20 -0.06
N SER A 217 -13.61 -0.39 -0.38
CA SER A 217 -12.90 -1.40 0.39
C SER A 217 -11.41 -1.32 0.12
N ILE A 218 -10.59 -1.75 1.08
CA ILE A 218 -9.15 -1.91 0.92
C ILE A 218 -8.70 -3.14 1.70
N ASN A 219 -7.90 -4.00 1.09
CA ASN A 219 -7.33 -5.17 1.76
C ASN A 219 -5.85 -4.89 2.08
N ILE A 220 -5.51 -4.92 3.37
CA ILE A 220 -4.16 -4.72 3.90
C ILE A 220 -3.68 -5.88 4.79
N GLU A 221 -4.35 -7.04 4.71
CA GLU A 221 -3.98 -8.26 5.46
C GLU A 221 -2.56 -8.72 5.14
N GLY A 222 -2.12 -8.54 3.89
CA GLY A 222 -0.79 -8.92 3.41
C GLY A 222 0.35 -7.99 3.84
N ASN A 223 0.10 -6.97 4.68
CA ASN A 223 1.06 -5.92 5.03
C ASN A 223 1.35 -5.91 6.55
N PRO A 224 2.02 -6.95 7.10
CA PRO A 224 2.24 -7.09 8.55
C PRO A 224 3.21 -6.05 9.13
N ASP A 225 4.04 -5.44 8.27
CA ASP A 225 5.02 -4.42 8.65
C ASP A 225 4.47 -2.98 8.59
N LEU A 226 3.18 -2.81 8.27
CA LEU A 226 2.55 -1.51 8.12
C LEU A 226 2.54 -0.73 9.45
N ASP A 227 3.16 0.44 9.44
CA ASP A 227 3.33 1.35 10.58
C ASP A 227 2.36 2.53 10.49
N THR A 228 2.25 3.14 9.30
CA THR A 228 1.39 4.27 9.04
C THR A 228 0.43 3.97 7.89
N PHE A 229 -0.88 4.09 8.17
CA PHE A 229 -1.93 3.93 7.17
C PHE A 229 -2.86 5.15 7.11
N ILE A 230 -2.92 5.79 5.95
CA ILE A 230 -3.76 6.98 5.70
C ILE A 230 -4.70 6.69 4.53
N CYS A 231 -5.96 6.40 4.86
CA CYS A 231 -7.03 6.11 3.91
C CYS A 231 -8.18 7.12 4.00
N ALA A 232 -7.91 8.32 4.50
CA ALA A 232 -8.88 9.39 4.67
C ALA A 232 -9.60 9.79 3.36
N GLN A 233 -10.80 10.35 3.45
CA GLN A 233 -11.57 10.86 2.31
C GLN A 233 -11.79 9.78 1.23
N ASN A 234 -12.32 8.64 1.64
CA ASN A 234 -12.74 7.55 0.76
C ASN A 234 -14.22 7.21 1.02
N ARG A 235 -14.68 6.05 0.55
CA ARG A 235 -16.04 5.53 0.76
C ARG A 235 -16.00 4.18 1.47
N LEU A 236 -14.99 3.96 2.32
CA LEU A 236 -14.80 2.68 2.99
C LEU A 236 -16.02 2.35 3.85
N LYS A 237 -16.53 1.13 3.67
CA LYS A 237 -17.65 0.59 4.48
C LYS A 237 -17.16 -0.19 5.69
N THR A 238 -16.01 -0.85 5.52
CA THR A 238 -15.33 -1.67 6.53
C THR A 238 -13.84 -1.40 6.45
N LEU A 239 -13.14 -1.59 7.57
CA LEU A 239 -11.70 -1.47 7.66
C LEU A 239 -11.17 -2.49 8.66
N ASP A 240 -10.50 -3.52 8.15
CA ASP A 240 -9.83 -4.53 8.98
C ASP A 240 -8.35 -4.21 9.09
N VAL A 241 -7.89 -3.95 10.31
CA VAL A 241 -6.49 -3.65 10.66
C VAL A 241 -5.91 -4.71 11.62
N SER A 242 -6.60 -5.85 11.78
CA SER A 242 -6.25 -6.85 12.80
C SER A 242 -4.94 -7.58 12.54
N PHE A 243 -4.44 -7.56 11.30
CA PHE A 243 -3.15 -8.13 10.89
C PHE A 243 -1.99 -7.13 10.91
N ASN A 244 -2.28 -5.84 11.06
CA ASN A 244 -1.28 -4.77 11.04
C ASN A 244 -0.82 -4.45 12.48
N LEU A 245 -0.19 -5.42 13.13
CA LEU A 245 0.17 -5.36 14.55
C LEU A 245 1.19 -4.26 14.89
N LYS A 246 1.93 -3.76 13.89
CA LYS A 246 2.91 -2.68 14.05
C LYS A 246 2.32 -1.28 13.82
N LEU A 247 1.02 -1.18 13.51
CA LEU A 247 0.39 0.08 13.16
C LEU A 247 0.45 1.08 14.32
N THR A 248 1.20 2.17 14.15
CA THR A 248 1.28 3.26 15.14
C THR A 248 0.35 4.41 14.78
N ASN A 249 0.11 4.66 13.49
CA ASN A 249 -0.66 5.80 13.03
C ASN A 249 -1.74 5.36 12.04
N LEU A 250 -3.01 5.56 12.41
CA LEU A 250 -4.15 5.29 11.55
C LEU A 250 -4.97 6.55 11.31
N ASN A 251 -5.16 6.90 10.04
CA ASN A 251 -6.06 7.98 9.63
C ASN A 251 -7.08 7.48 8.60
N CYS A 252 -8.31 7.30 9.06
CA CYS A 252 -9.47 6.94 8.25
C CYS A 252 -10.54 8.06 8.24
N ASN A 253 -10.14 9.31 8.52
CA ASN A 253 -11.03 10.48 8.52
C ASN A 253 -11.90 10.54 7.26
N VAL A 254 -13.14 10.99 7.39
CA VAL A 254 -14.07 11.21 6.26
C VAL A 254 -14.25 9.94 5.42
N ASN A 255 -14.62 8.85 6.10
CA ASN A 255 -15.20 7.65 5.49
C ASN A 255 -16.63 7.51 6.01
N PRO A 256 -17.61 8.24 5.43
CA PRO A 256 -18.94 8.40 6.02
C PRO A 256 -19.79 7.11 6.03
N GLN A 257 -19.32 6.05 5.39
CA GLN A 257 -19.96 4.73 5.39
C GLN A 257 -19.30 3.74 6.37
N LEU A 258 -18.21 4.12 7.04
CA LEU A 258 -17.51 3.30 8.02
C LEU A 258 -18.25 3.39 9.36
N ASN A 259 -18.87 2.30 9.79
CA ASN A 259 -19.75 2.28 10.98
C ASN A 259 -19.09 1.64 12.21
N GLU A 260 -18.02 0.89 12.01
CA GLU A 260 -17.31 0.18 13.07
C GLU A 260 -15.83 0.08 12.72
N ILE A 261 -15.02 -0.03 13.76
CA ILE A 261 -13.60 -0.36 13.64
C ILE A 261 -13.20 -1.18 14.87
N ASN A 262 -12.42 -2.23 14.64
CA ASN A 262 -11.85 -3.04 15.72
C ASN A 262 -10.35 -2.78 15.81
N LEU A 263 -9.91 -2.25 16.95
CA LEU A 263 -8.52 -1.85 17.22
C LEU A 263 -7.84 -2.71 18.29
N ASN A 264 -8.46 -3.83 18.68
CA ASN A 264 -7.99 -4.67 19.79
C ASN A 264 -6.62 -5.32 19.55
N SER A 265 -6.22 -5.46 18.29
CA SER A 265 -4.91 -6.02 17.90
C SER A 265 -3.82 -4.96 17.72
N ASN A 266 -4.16 -3.67 17.77
CA ASN A 266 -3.25 -2.55 17.45
C ASN A 266 -2.74 -1.87 18.74
N ASP A 267 -2.03 -2.62 19.58
CA ASP A 267 -1.51 -2.15 20.87
C ASP A 267 -0.37 -1.12 20.76
N GLU A 268 0.28 -1.06 19.59
CA GLU A 268 1.29 -0.06 19.22
C GLU A 268 0.73 1.31 18.81
N LEU A 269 -0.60 1.46 18.68
CA LEU A 269 -1.23 2.68 18.18
C LEU A 269 -0.92 3.91 19.06
N LEU A 270 -0.35 4.94 18.43
CA LEU A 270 -0.03 6.25 19.00
C LEU A 270 -1.03 7.31 18.55
N GLY A 271 -1.48 7.26 17.29
CA GLY A 271 -2.42 8.22 16.72
C GLY A 271 -3.58 7.54 16.01
N LEU A 272 -4.80 7.97 16.35
CA LEU A 272 -6.03 7.57 15.68
C LEU A 272 -6.84 8.79 15.23
N GLU A 273 -7.11 8.85 13.93
CA GLU A 273 -7.95 9.87 13.30
C GLU A 273 -9.09 9.16 12.54
N CYS A 274 -10.30 9.19 13.11
CA CYS A 274 -11.52 8.63 12.51
C CYS A 274 -12.71 9.61 12.52
N SER A 275 -12.41 10.91 12.53
CA SER A 275 -13.37 12.00 12.43
C SER A 275 -14.17 11.94 11.11
N GLY A 276 -15.46 12.28 11.14
CA GLY A 276 -16.33 12.25 9.95
C GLY A 276 -16.63 10.84 9.43
N THR A 277 -16.50 9.83 10.26
CA THR A 277 -17.01 8.47 10.04
C THR A 277 -18.39 8.31 10.68
N ASN A 278 -19.06 7.17 10.45
CA ASN A 278 -20.33 6.85 11.08
C ASN A 278 -20.17 5.88 12.28
N ILE A 279 -18.98 5.86 12.89
CA ILE A 279 -18.66 5.02 14.05
C ILE A 279 -19.42 5.56 15.27
N SER A 280 -20.23 4.71 15.91
CA SER A 280 -21.02 5.09 17.10
C SER A 280 -20.48 4.52 18.40
N VAL A 281 -19.66 3.46 18.32
CA VAL A 281 -19.01 2.82 19.47
C VAL A 281 -17.54 2.60 19.12
N LEU A 282 -16.66 3.03 20.01
CA LEU A 282 -15.22 2.91 19.85
C LEU A 282 -14.61 2.38 21.16
N ASP A 283 -14.04 1.17 21.10
CA ASP A 283 -13.30 0.58 22.22
C ASP A 283 -11.80 0.88 22.04
N LEU A 284 -11.23 1.61 23.00
CA LEU A 284 -9.83 1.99 23.04
C LEU A 284 -9.09 1.39 24.24
N SER A 285 -9.70 0.42 24.94
CA SER A 285 -9.16 -0.14 26.18
C SER A 285 -7.82 -0.87 25.99
N GLY A 286 -7.56 -1.41 24.80
CA GLY A 286 -6.29 -2.04 24.41
C GLY A 286 -5.21 -1.06 23.94
N ASN A 287 -5.56 0.17 23.54
CA ASN A 287 -4.64 1.12 22.89
C ASN A 287 -3.92 2.00 23.94
N LEU A 288 -3.18 1.37 24.84
CA LEU A 288 -2.55 2.01 26.01
C LEU A 288 -1.43 3.01 25.66
N LYS A 289 -0.96 3.00 24.41
CA LYS A 289 0.10 3.89 23.91
C LYS A 289 -0.44 5.17 23.27
N LEU A 290 -1.75 5.28 23.05
CA LEU A 290 -2.40 6.37 22.33
C LEU A 290 -2.05 7.74 22.94
N THR A 291 -1.56 8.64 22.10
CA THR A 291 -1.23 10.04 22.42
C THR A 291 -2.15 11.03 21.71
N ASP A 292 -2.70 10.66 20.55
CA ASP A 292 -3.47 11.53 19.68
C ASP A 292 -4.77 10.83 19.27
N LEU A 293 -5.90 11.48 19.52
CA LEU A 293 -7.23 10.96 19.20
C LEU A 293 -8.12 12.03 18.56
N GLY A 294 -8.51 11.80 17.31
CA GLY A 294 -9.49 12.60 16.58
C GLY A 294 -10.73 11.77 16.24
N ILE A 295 -11.85 12.09 16.87
CA ILE A 295 -13.16 11.44 16.72
C ILE A 295 -14.28 12.43 16.38
N GLY A 296 -13.94 13.62 15.90
CA GLY A 296 -14.90 14.69 15.64
C GLY A 296 -15.93 14.32 14.57
N ASN A 297 -17.12 14.93 14.61
CA ASN A 297 -18.20 14.69 13.66
C ASN A 297 -18.51 13.19 13.50
N THR A 298 -18.65 12.50 14.63
CA THR A 298 -19.07 11.09 14.71
C THR A 298 -20.30 10.95 15.59
N PRO A 299 -21.14 9.91 15.39
CA PRO A 299 -22.28 9.63 16.26
C PRO A 299 -21.90 8.99 17.60
N ILE A 300 -20.65 9.16 18.08
CA ILE A 300 -20.20 8.65 19.38
C ILE A 300 -20.87 9.46 20.50
N GLU A 301 -21.67 8.80 21.33
CA GLU A 301 -22.33 9.42 22.49
C GLU A 301 -21.51 9.31 23.79
N ASN A 302 -20.67 8.28 23.90
CA ASN A 302 -19.87 8.00 25.09
C ASN A 302 -18.51 7.44 24.67
N ILE A 303 -17.46 7.88 25.34
CA ILE A 303 -16.10 7.38 25.12
C ILE A 303 -15.42 7.12 26.46
N ASP A 304 -14.89 5.91 26.64
CA ASP A 304 -14.07 5.56 27.81
C ASP A 304 -12.59 5.78 27.49
N LEU A 305 -11.99 6.77 28.15
CA LEU A 305 -10.59 7.15 27.99
C LEU A 305 -9.76 6.83 29.24
N ALA A 306 -10.30 6.06 30.20
CA ALA A 306 -9.64 5.78 31.48
C ALA A 306 -8.32 5.03 31.32
N TYR A 307 -8.18 4.23 30.26
CA TYR A 307 -6.98 3.44 29.95
C TYR A 307 -5.94 4.20 29.11
N ASN A 308 -6.34 5.25 28.40
CA ASN A 308 -5.48 6.01 27.50
C ASN A 308 -4.75 7.15 28.26
N VAL A 309 -4.05 6.79 29.34
CA VAL A 309 -3.38 7.75 30.26
C VAL A 309 -2.26 8.56 29.61
N LYS A 310 -1.80 8.15 28.42
CA LYS A 310 -0.78 8.84 27.62
C LYS A 310 -1.34 9.90 26.68
N LEU A 311 -2.67 10.04 26.60
CA LEU A 311 -3.34 10.97 25.69
C LEU A 311 -2.87 12.41 25.95
N LYS A 312 -2.46 13.08 24.88
CA LYS A 312 -1.99 14.49 24.86
C LYS A 312 -2.91 15.36 24.02
N HIS A 313 -3.52 14.81 22.98
CA HIS A 313 -4.39 15.53 22.07
C HIS A 313 -5.70 14.77 21.92
N LEU A 314 -6.81 15.46 22.21
CA LEU A 314 -8.17 14.95 22.01
C LEU A 314 -8.97 15.97 21.20
N SER A 315 -9.45 15.55 20.03
CA SER A 315 -10.46 16.26 19.27
C SER A 315 -11.71 15.40 19.15
N CYS A 316 -12.82 15.87 19.70
CA CYS A 316 -14.15 15.28 19.57
C CYS A 316 -15.19 16.31 19.09
N THR A 317 -14.72 17.37 18.43
CA THR A 317 -15.53 18.46 17.89
C THR A 317 -16.74 17.96 17.08
N GLU A 318 -17.93 18.53 17.28
CA GLU A 318 -19.19 18.18 16.59
C GLU A 318 -19.63 16.70 16.77
N SER A 319 -19.16 16.01 17.83
CA SER A 319 -19.62 14.66 18.15
C SER A 319 -20.81 14.67 19.11
N GLU A 320 -21.52 13.55 19.21
CA GLU A 320 -22.70 13.45 20.08
C GLU A 320 -22.39 13.19 21.57
N ILE A 321 -21.12 13.34 21.98
CA ILE A 321 -20.65 12.98 23.32
C ILE A 321 -21.41 13.75 24.39
N GLY A 322 -22.07 13.02 25.31
CA GLY A 322 -22.84 13.56 26.42
C GLY A 322 -22.08 13.62 27.76
N GLU A 323 -21.16 12.67 27.95
CA GLU A 323 -20.32 12.56 29.14
C GLU A 323 -18.86 12.38 28.71
N LEU A 324 -17.98 13.22 29.24
CA LEU A 324 -16.56 13.20 28.93
C LEU A 324 -15.74 13.19 30.22
N ASN A 325 -15.29 12.00 30.63
CA ASN A 325 -14.43 11.83 31.80
C ASN A 325 -12.95 11.85 31.40
N LEU A 326 -12.21 12.84 31.91
CA LEU A 326 -10.79 13.06 31.62
C LEU A 326 -9.89 12.95 32.86
N GLU A 327 -10.37 12.36 33.96
CA GLU A 327 -9.64 12.30 35.23
C GLU A 327 -8.29 11.57 35.11
N SER A 328 -8.23 10.53 34.28
CA SER A 328 -7.02 9.72 34.05
C SER A 328 -6.05 10.34 33.02
N ASN A 329 -6.49 11.31 32.21
CA ASN A 329 -5.72 11.85 31.08
C ASN A 329 -4.89 13.08 31.52
N LEU A 330 -4.01 12.87 32.50
CA LEU A 330 -3.23 13.93 33.16
C LEU A 330 -2.20 14.60 32.24
N LEU A 331 -1.87 13.97 31.11
CA LEU A 331 -0.93 14.48 30.10
C LEU A 331 -1.63 15.29 28.99
N LEU A 332 -2.96 15.44 29.05
CA LEU A 332 -3.74 16.14 28.03
C LEU A 332 -3.30 17.60 27.92
N ALA A 333 -2.84 17.98 26.73
CA ALA A 333 -2.31 19.29 26.39
C ALA A 333 -3.22 20.05 25.41
N ASN A 334 -3.91 19.36 24.51
CA ASN A 334 -4.93 19.95 23.63
C ASN A 334 -6.27 19.22 23.82
N LEU A 335 -7.32 19.96 24.13
CA LEU A 335 -8.70 19.49 24.15
C LEU A 335 -9.55 20.35 23.22
N GLU A 336 -10.11 19.72 22.19
CA GLU A 336 -11.11 20.31 21.30
C GLU A 336 -12.41 19.50 21.38
N CYS A 337 -13.42 20.04 22.06
CA CYS A 337 -14.73 19.43 22.25
C CYS A 337 -15.89 20.37 21.87
N SER A 338 -15.62 21.36 21.03
CA SER A 338 -16.64 22.29 20.53
C SER A 338 -17.79 21.56 19.82
N GLY A 339 -19.03 22.03 19.94
CA GLY A 339 -20.19 21.43 19.28
C GLY A 339 -20.62 20.08 19.84
N THR A 340 -20.09 19.66 21.00
CA THR A 340 -20.52 18.42 21.66
C THR A 340 -21.76 18.62 22.54
N ARG A 341 -22.34 17.53 23.03
CA ARG A 341 -23.49 17.52 23.95
C ARG A 341 -23.07 17.29 25.41
N ILE A 342 -21.83 17.61 25.77
CA ILE A 342 -21.30 17.33 27.11
C ILE A 342 -22.11 18.06 28.18
N ARG A 343 -22.49 17.36 29.25
CA ARG A 343 -23.31 17.92 30.34
C ARG A 343 -22.49 18.46 31.51
N SER A 344 -21.23 18.06 31.60
CA SER A 344 -20.29 18.60 32.57
C SER A 344 -18.88 18.47 32.03
N LEU A 345 -17.99 19.37 32.45
CA LEU A 345 -16.59 19.37 32.04
C LEU A 345 -15.70 19.65 33.26
N ASN A 346 -15.02 18.61 33.74
CA ASN A 346 -14.10 18.70 34.87
C ASN A 346 -12.64 18.61 34.39
N LEU A 347 -11.93 19.73 34.44
CA LEU A 347 -10.53 19.85 33.97
C LEU A 347 -9.51 20.12 35.07
N LYS A 348 -9.93 20.03 36.34
CA LYS A 348 -9.12 20.39 37.52
C LYS A 348 -7.80 19.62 37.63
N ASN A 349 -7.74 18.41 37.07
CA ASN A 349 -6.57 17.54 37.11
C ASN A 349 -5.74 17.59 35.81
N ASN A 350 -6.28 18.16 34.73
CA ASN A 350 -5.61 18.27 33.42
C ASN A 350 -4.69 19.50 33.38
N VAL A 351 -3.77 19.58 34.33
CA VAL A 351 -2.85 20.71 34.54
C VAL A 351 -1.81 20.89 33.42
N ALA A 352 -1.76 19.94 32.48
CA ALA A 352 -0.91 20.01 31.30
C ALA A 352 -1.56 20.77 30.12
N LEU A 353 -2.84 21.16 30.22
CA LEU A 353 -3.57 21.83 29.15
C LEU A 353 -2.89 23.14 28.71
N ILE A 354 -2.72 23.24 27.39
CA ILE A 354 -2.19 24.39 26.65
C ILE A 354 -3.29 25.00 25.78
N VAL A 355 -4.12 24.17 25.15
CA VAL A 355 -5.22 24.59 24.29
C VAL A 355 -6.53 23.97 24.80
N LEU A 356 -7.56 24.80 24.93
CA LEU A 356 -8.92 24.38 25.23
C LEU A 356 -9.92 25.05 24.26
N LYS A 357 -10.61 24.25 23.45
CA LYS A 357 -11.72 24.68 22.61
C LYS A 357 -12.98 23.91 22.99
N CYS A 358 -13.95 24.59 23.60
CA CYS A 358 -15.29 24.05 23.90
C CYS A 358 -16.30 25.15 23.62
N SER A 359 -16.43 25.53 22.35
CA SER A 359 -17.49 26.44 21.92
C SER A 359 -18.75 25.65 21.60
N ASN A 360 -19.94 26.20 21.85
CA ASN A 360 -21.24 25.60 21.51
C ASN A 360 -21.46 24.20 22.10
N CYS A 361 -20.94 23.96 23.31
CA CYS A 361 -21.17 22.73 24.06
C CYS A 361 -22.60 22.76 24.65
N ASP A 362 -23.62 22.57 23.81
CA ASP A 362 -25.06 22.81 24.10
C ASP A 362 -25.63 21.93 25.23
N GLY A 363 -24.96 20.82 25.54
CA GLY A 363 -25.32 19.92 26.62
C GLY A 363 -25.04 20.47 28.02
N LEU A 364 -24.21 21.53 28.16
CA LEU A 364 -23.89 22.19 29.43
C LEU A 364 -25.08 23.00 29.99
N ARG A 365 -26.31 22.59 29.65
CA ARG A 365 -27.55 23.17 30.13
C ARG A 365 -28.02 22.42 31.38
N ASP A 366 -28.22 23.19 32.44
CA ASP A 366 -29.12 22.99 33.57
C ASP A 366 -29.81 21.61 33.63
N SER A 367 -29.17 20.65 34.30
CA SER A 367 -29.73 19.30 34.50
C SER A 367 -30.73 19.21 35.68
N GLY A 368 -31.22 20.33 36.22
CA GLY A 368 -32.29 20.35 37.22
C GLY A 368 -32.34 21.64 38.05
N PRO A 369 -33.41 21.88 38.85
CA PRO A 369 -33.86 23.18 39.36
C PRO A 369 -32.98 23.75 40.50
N SER A 370 -31.70 23.95 40.23
CA SER A 370 -30.73 24.56 41.13
C SER A 370 -30.22 25.82 40.46
N GLU A 371 -30.64 26.99 40.98
CA GLU A 371 -30.19 28.34 40.60
C GLU A 371 -28.69 28.60 40.89
N THR A 372 -27.81 27.62 40.69
CA THR A 372 -26.37 27.79 40.85
C THR A 372 -25.75 27.79 39.47
N ALA A 373 -25.38 28.98 39.00
CA ALA A 373 -24.63 29.13 37.77
C ALA A 373 -23.42 28.18 37.77
N GLU A 374 -23.28 27.38 36.71
CA GLU A 374 -22.18 26.46 36.61
C GLU A 374 -20.87 27.23 36.41
N LYS A 375 -19.83 26.78 37.12
CA LYS A 375 -18.51 27.40 37.06
C LYS A 375 -17.57 26.45 36.34
N LEU A 376 -16.86 26.95 35.33
CA LEU A 376 -15.77 26.21 34.73
C LEU A 376 -14.51 26.45 35.56
N ASP A 377 -14.02 25.42 36.26
CA ASP A 377 -12.84 25.54 37.14
C ASP A 377 -11.54 25.27 36.38
N LEU A 378 -10.82 26.35 36.04
CA LEU A 378 -9.52 26.34 35.37
C LEU A 378 -8.38 26.83 36.28
N ARG A 379 -8.58 26.92 37.60
CA ARG A 379 -7.60 27.50 38.54
C ARG A 379 -6.25 26.78 38.58
N ARG A 380 -6.20 25.53 38.08
CA ARG A 380 -4.99 24.70 38.03
C ARG A 380 -4.43 24.53 36.62
N ASN A 381 -4.97 25.25 35.63
CA ASN A 381 -4.60 25.15 34.22
C ASN A 381 -3.78 26.38 33.81
N ASP A 382 -2.76 26.73 34.60
CA ASP A 382 -1.90 27.92 34.44
C ASP A 382 -0.96 27.87 33.22
N LYS A 383 -0.98 26.75 32.48
CA LYS A 383 -0.27 26.55 31.21
C LYS A 383 -1.12 26.87 29.97
N LEU A 384 -2.41 27.17 30.14
CA LEU A 384 -3.29 27.52 29.02
C LEU A 384 -2.72 28.74 28.27
N GLN A 385 -2.56 28.56 26.96
CA GLN A 385 -2.11 29.58 26.01
C GLN A 385 -3.17 29.93 24.98
N GLU A 386 -4.22 29.11 24.83
CA GLU A 386 -5.35 29.34 23.94
C GLU A 386 -6.63 28.81 24.61
N PHE A 387 -7.68 29.62 24.62
CA PHE A 387 -8.98 29.28 25.21
C PHE A 387 -10.10 29.85 24.33
N GLU A 388 -10.97 28.97 23.86
CA GLU A 388 -12.16 29.36 23.10
C GLU A 388 -13.38 28.63 23.69
N CYS A 389 -14.25 29.38 24.37
CA CYS A 389 -15.43 28.86 25.05
C CYS A 389 -16.60 29.84 24.88
N ILE A 390 -17.07 29.95 23.64
CA ILE A 390 -18.23 30.79 23.27
C ILE A 390 -19.46 29.90 23.14
N GLY A 391 -20.64 30.41 23.49
CA GLY A 391 -21.89 29.66 23.39
C GLY A 391 -21.97 28.55 24.44
N LEU A 392 -21.53 28.82 25.66
CA LEU A 392 -21.64 27.91 26.80
C LEU A 392 -22.85 28.28 27.65
N PRO A 393 -24.03 27.70 27.38
CA PRO A 393 -25.21 28.00 28.19
C PRO A 393 -24.97 27.61 29.65
N GLY A 394 -25.45 28.40 30.60
CA GLY A 394 -25.36 28.09 32.03
C GLY A 394 -24.02 28.45 32.72
N ILE A 395 -22.95 28.72 31.98
CA ILE A 395 -21.65 29.11 32.54
C ILE A 395 -21.56 30.62 32.75
N SER A 396 -21.71 31.09 34.00
CA SER A 396 -21.57 32.53 34.32
C SER A 396 -20.18 32.93 34.81
N GLU A 397 -19.40 31.98 35.31
CA GLU A 397 -18.07 32.22 35.87
C GLU A 397 -17.06 31.18 35.37
N ILE A 398 -15.89 31.66 34.96
CA ILE A 398 -14.73 30.83 34.68
C ILE A 398 -13.70 31.12 35.77
N LEU A 399 -13.42 30.14 36.62
CA LEU A 399 -12.44 30.30 37.70
C LEU A 399 -11.03 30.13 37.12
N VAL A 400 -10.19 31.15 37.25
CA VAL A 400 -8.84 31.21 36.65
C VAL A 400 -7.77 31.33 37.72
N TRP A 401 -6.51 31.07 37.36
CA TRP A 401 -5.40 31.13 38.32
C TRP A 401 -5.06 32.58 38.74
N PRO A 402 -4.41 32.80 39.89
CA PRO A 402 -4.15 34.15 40.41
C PRO A 402 -3.39 35.09 39.45
N ALA A 403 -2.46 34.53 38.68
CA ALA A 403 -1.64 35.26 37.71
C ALA A 403 -2.30 35.39 36.33
N PHE A 404 -3.56 35.00 36.15
CA PHE A 404 -4.28 35.13 34.88
C PHE A 404 -4.38 36.61 34.46
N GLU A 405 -4.06 36.88 33.20
CA GLU A 405 -4.22 38.19 32.57
C GLU A 405 -5.15 38.02 31.38
N GLU A 406 -6.28 38.72 31.40
CA GLU A 406 -7.29 38.65 30.33
C GLU A 406 -6.70 39.23 29.03
N ASN A 407 -6.85 38.47 27.95
CA ASN A 407 -6.47 38.85 26.60
C ASN A 407 -7.52 38.31 25.64
N ASP A 408 -8.42 39.16 25.18
CA ASP A 408 -9.57 38.78 24.35
C ASP A 408 -9.19 38.14 23.00
N SER A 409 -7.94 38.36 22.53
CA SER A 409 -7.44 37.69 21.32
C SER A 409 -7.04 36.23 21.54
N VAL A 410 -6.89 35.82 22.81
CA VAL A 410 -6.37 34.51 23.25
C VAL A 410 -7.39 33.73 24.08
N TYR A 411 -8.18 34.42 24.90
CA TYR A 411 -9.17 33.85 25.80
C TYR A 411 -10.56 34.36 25.48
N GLN A 412 -11.31 33.61 24.69
CA GLN A 412 -12.64 33.98 24.22
C GLN A 412 -13.72 33.33 25.09
N LYS A 413 -14.72 34.12 25.51
CA LYS A 413 -15.85 33.71 26.35
C LYS A 413 -17.13 34.44 25.94
N ASP A 414 -18.27 33.96 26.42
CA ASP A 414 -19.54 34.68 26.27
C ASP A 414 -19.54 36.04 26.98
N ALA A 415 -20.25 37.01 26.40
CA ALA A 415 -20.34 38.38 26.92
C ALA A 415 -20.92 38.47 28.35
N GLY A 416 -21.73 37.49 28.76
CA GLY A 416 -22.31 37.40 30.11
C GLY A 416 -21.45 36.65 31.13
N THR A 417 -20.33 36.05 30.70
CA THR A 417 -19.46 35.23 31.54
C THR A 417 -18.30 36.07 32.07
N SER A 418 -17.94 35.89 33.34
CA SER A 418 -16.83 36.60 33.99
C SER A 418 -15.68 35.66 34.33
N PHE A 419 -14.44 36.13 34.15
CA PHE A 419 -13.28 35.46 34.75
C PHE A 419 -13.17 35.83 36.23
N VAL A 420 -12.97 34.84 37.11
CA VAL A 420 -12.87 35.02 38.56
C VAL A 420 -11.59 34.36 39.07
N LYS A 421 -10.74 35.15 39.76
CA LYS A 421 -9.46 34.70 40.32
C LYS A 421 -9.61 34.04 41.70
#